data_AF-A0A1F2R2I4-F1
#
_entry.id   AF-A0A1F2R2I4-F1
#
_cell.length_a   1.000
_cell.length_b   1.000
_cell.length_c   1.000
_cell.angle_alpha   90.00
_cell.angle_beta   90.00
_cell.angle_gamma   90.00
#
_symmetry.space_group_name_H-M   'P 1'
#
loop_
_entity.id
_entity.type
_entity.pdbx_description
1 polymer ?
#
loop_
_entity_poly.entity_id
_entity_poly.type
_entity_poly.pdbx_seq_one_letter_code
_entity_poly.pdbx_strand_id
1 'polypeptide(L)' 'MPTNQGASDEWTAYGVGGERSGSRGDVTMPATDLVLKWKQMGRGGEVEVMMTLTLKDGALTVKQTQNGMDTTGTGVKKP' A
#
# COMPACT_ATOMS: atom_id res chain seq x y z
N MET A 1 38.19 9.52 -9.51
CA MET A 1 36.85 9.36 -10.13
C MET A 1 36.07 8.40 -9.24
N PRO A 2 34.97 8.80 -8.58
CA PRO A 2 34.13 7.84 -7.89
C PRO A 2 33.06 7.32 -8.84
N THR A 3 33.15 6.04 -9.17
CA THR A 3 32.10 5.24 -9.80
C THR A 3 30.98 5.03 -8.79
N ASN A 4 29.83 5.67 -9.04
CA ASN A 4 28.64 5.48 -8.23
C ASN A 4 27.87 4.26 -8.75
N GLN A 5 28.18 3.08 -8.20
CA GLN A 5 27.35 1.88 -8.36
C GLN A 5 26.38 1.79 -7.18
N GLY A 6 25.12 2.08 -7.48
CA GLY A 6 23.98 1.88 -6.59
C GLY A 6 22.72 1.93 -7.43
N ALA A 7 22.50 0.90 -8.26
CA ALA A 7 21.22 0.68 -8.90
C ALA A 7 20.23 0.18 -7.84
N SER A 8 19.15 0.93 -7.64
CA SER A 8 17.87 0.36 -7.18
C SER A 8 16.79 0.96 -8.07
N ASP A 9 16.39 0.12 -9.03
CA ASP A 9 15.47 0.28 -10.14
C ASP A 9 14.30 1.25 -9.91
N GLU A 10 14.22 2.25 -10.80
CA GLU A 10 13.05 3.10 -10.96
C GLU A 10 11.96 2.32 -11.71
N TRP A 11 10.87 1.98 -11.02
CA TRP A 11 9.71 1.31 -11.62
C TRP A 11 8.76 2.35 -12.21
N THR A 12 8.65 2.41 -13.54
CA THR A 12 7.69 3.30 -14.20
C THR A 12 6.29 2.70 -14.20
N ALA A 13 5.35 3.33 -13.49
CA ALA A 13 3.94 2.96 -13.52
C ALA A 13 3.24 3.57 -14.76
N TYR A 14 2.66 2.74 -15.61
CA TYR A 14 1.80 3.19 -16.71
C TYR A 14 0.36 2.77 -16.44
N GLY A 15 -0.56 3.74 -16.42
CA GLY A 15 -1.99 3.48 -16.38
C GLY A 15 -2.67 4.24 -17.52
N VAL A 16 -3.16 3.51 -18.53
CA VAL A 16 -4.15 4.02 -19.50
C VAL A 16 -4.98 2.84 -20.00
N GLY A 17 -6.30 2.85 -19.75
CA GLY A 17 -7.30 2.03 -20.45
C GLY A 17 -7.12 0.51 -20.41
N GLY A 18 -7.78 -0.15 -19.44
CA GLY A 18 -8.06 -1.58 -19.50
C GLY A 18 -7.01 -2.46 -18.82
N GLU A 19 -7.40 -2.98 -17.66
CA GLU A 19 -6.84 -4.16 -16.97
C GLU A 19 -5.58 -3.95 -16.10
N ARG A 20 -5.77 -4.30 -14.82
CA ARG A 20 -4.84 -4.15 -13.69
C ARG A 20 -3.63 -5.07 -13.86
N SER A 21 -2.43 -4.52 -13.82
CA SER A 21 -1.26 -5.25 -13.29
C SER A 21 -0.11 -4.31 -12.95
N GLY A 22 -0.25 -3.52 -11.87
CA GLY A 22 0.93 -3.00 -11.19
C GLY A 22 1.63 -4.16 -10.49
N SER A 23 2.96 -4.25 -10.58
CA SER A 23 3.75 -5.26 -9.88
C SER A 23 3.41 -5.26 -8.39
N ARG A 24 3.05 -6.43 -7.85
CA ARG A 24 3.00 -6.64 -6.40
C ARG A 24 4.44 -6.71 -5.90
N GLY A 25 4.99 -5.56 -5.53
CA GLY A 25 6.21 -5.48 -4.74
C GLY A 25 5.90 -5.64 -3.26
N ASP A 26 6.80 -6.30 -2.52
CA ASP A 26 6.76 -6.26 -1.07
C ASP A 26 7.22 -4.87 -0.60
N VAL A 27 6.39 -4.22 0.22
CA VAL A 27 6.78 -2.98 0.89
C VAL A 27 7.31 -3.35 2.26
N THR A 28 8.63 -3.42 2.38
CA THR A 28 9.29 -3.59 3.69
C THR A 28 9.60 -2.21 4.25
N MET A 29 9.02 -1.89 5.41
CA MET A 29 9.30 -0.65 6.14
C MET A 29 9.74 -1.01 7.56
N PRO A 30 10.82 -0.41 8.09
CA PRO A 30 11.25 -0.64 9.47
C PRO A 30 10.35 0.02 10.52
N ALA A 31 9.23 0.62 10.11
CA ALA A 31 8.30 1.33 10.98
C ALA A 31 7.16 0.42 11.45
N THR A 32 6.67 0.68 12.66
CA THR A 32 5.50 -0.01 13.23
C THR A 32 4.20 0.38 12.55
N ASP A 33 4.18 1.53 11.87
CA ASP A 33 3.04 2.06 11.13
C ASP A 33 3.40 2.31 9.67
N LEU A 34 2.60 1.76 8.77
CA LEU A 34 2.69 1.98 7.31
C LEU A 34 1.37 2.57 6.82
N VAL A 35 1.45 3.70 6.11
CA VAL A 35 0.28 4.33 5.48
C VAL A 35 0.42 4.24 3.96
N LEU A 36 -0.54 3.56 3.33
CA LEU A 36 -0.67 3.44 1.88
C LEU A 36 -1.82 4.34 1.42
N LYS A 37 -1.57 5.16 0.39
CA LYS A 37 -2.58 6.01 -0.23
C LYS A 37 -2.59 5.78 -1.73
N TRP A 38 -3.75 5.49 -2.29
CA TRP A 38 -3.91 5.33 -3.73
C TRP A 38 -5.31 5.76 -4.19
N LYS A 39 -5.44 6.01 -5.50
CA LYS A 39 -6.71 6.25 -6.17
C LYS A 39 -7.13 4.97 -6.89
N GLN A 40 -8.41 4.59 -6.80
CA GLN A 40 -8.95 3.45 -7.54
C GLN A 40 -10.29 3.80 -8.19
N MET A 41 -10.57 3.20 -9.35
CA MET A 41 -11.88 3.32 -9.98
C MET A 41 -12.91 2.47 -9.25
N GLY A 42 -13.91 3.12 -8.66
CA GLY A 42 -15.10 2.50 -8.09
C GLY A 42 -16.33 2.63 -9.02
N ARG A 43 -17.46 2.05 -8.61
CA ARG A 43 -18.72 2.12 -9.38
C ARG A 43 -19.22 3.56 -9.61
N GLY A 44 -18.82 4.51 -8.77
CA GLY A 44 -19.23 5.93 -8.85
C GLY A 44 -18.15 6.88 -9.36
N GLY A 45 -17.05 6.37 -9.91
CA GLY A 45 -15.90 7.18 -10.33
C GLY A 45 -14.63 6.88 -9.52
N GLU A 46 -13.62 7.75 -9.66
CA GLU A 46 -12.36 7.63 -8.92
C GLU A 46 -12.60 7.85 -7.42
N VAL A 47 -12.04 6.96 -6.59
CA VAL A 47 -12.16 7.02 -5.14
C VAL A 47 -10.77 6.96 -4.53
N GLU A 48 -10.49 7.87 -3.61
CA GLU A 48 -9.29 7.83 -2.78
C GLU A 48 -9.44 6.75 -1.71
N VAL A 49 -8.37 5.97 -1.56
CA VAL A 49 -8.23 4.95 -0.53
C VAL A 49 -7.01 5.27 0.31
N MET A 50 -7.21 5.29 1.62
CA MET A 50 -6.14 5.36 2.60
C MET A 50 -6.18 4.09 3.44
N MET A 51 -5.05 3.41 3.54
CA MET A 51 -4.89 2.24 4.40
C MET A 51 -3.77 2.49 5.39
N THR A 52 -4.05 2.30 6.66
CA THR A 52 -3.09 2.33 7.76
C THR A 52 -2.92 0.91 8.29
N LEU A 53 -1.67 0.46 8.29
CA LEU A 53 -1.24 -0.83 8.81
C LEU A 53 -0.41 -0.56 10.06
N THR A 54 -0.85 -1.08 11.20
CA THR A 54 -0.14 -0.94 12.49
C THR A 54 0.21 -2.32 12.99
N LEU A 55 1.51 -2.58 13.15
CA LEU A 55 2.01 -3.79 13.77
C LEU A 55 2.40 -3.49 15.22
N LYS A 56 1.65 -4.06 16.16
CA LYS A 56 1.88 -3.87 17.59
C LYS A 56 1.72 -5.21 18.31
N ASP A 57 2.70 -5.57 19.13
CA ASP A 57 2.67 -6.77 19.99
C ASP A 57 2.33 -8.07 19.24
N GLY A 58 2.78 -8.20 17.98
CA GLY A 58 2.50 -9.36 17.12
C GLY A 58 1.10 -9.40 16.50
N ALA A 59 0.30 -8.35 16.70
CA ALA A 59 -0.99 -8.13 16.05
C ALA A 59 -0.87 -7.08 14.95
N LEU A 60 -1.42 -7.37 13.77
CA LEU A 60 -1.57 -6.42 12.68
C LEU A 60 -2.98 -5.83 12.71
N THR A 61 -3.07 -4.52 12.92
CA THR A 61 -4.31 -3.77 12.74
C THR A 61 -4.30 -3.10 11.38
N VAL A 62 -5.40 -3.23 10.64
CA VAL A 62 -5.62 -2.59 9.34
C VAL A 62 -6.80 -1.66 9.48
N LYS A 63 -6.59 -0.37 9.21
CA LYS A 63 -7.67 0.61 9.04
C LYS A 63 -7.68 1.06 7.59
N GLN A 64 -8.79 0.88 6.90
CA GLN A 64 -8.98 1.36 5.54
C GLN A 64 -10.10 2.40 5.51
N THR A 65 -9.82 3.56 4.95
CA THR A 65 -10.80 4.60 4.63
C THR A 65 -10.99 4.62 3.12
N GLN A 66 -12.23 4.44 2.66
CA GLN A 66 -12.60 4.53 1.26
C GLN A 66 -13.90 5.33 1.12
N ASN A 67 -13.87 6.41 0.32
CA ASN A 67 -15.02 7.29 0.12
C ASN A 67 -15.63 7.80 1.45
N GLY A 68 -14.79 8.14 2.42
CA GLY A 68 -15.20 8.58 3.76
C GLY A 68 -15.75 7.47 4.68
N MET A 69 -15.79 6.21 4.22
CA MET A 69 -16.20 5.06 5.03
C MET A 69 -14.96 4.36 5.60
N ASP A 70 -14.96 4.18 6.92
CA ASP A 70 -13.89 3.49 7.63
C ASP A 70 -14.25 2.01 7.83
N THR A 71 -13.30 1.13 7.51
CA THR A 71 -13.34 -0.30 7.82
C THR A 71 -12.09 -0.66 8.61
N THR A 72 -12.24 -1.39 9.70
CA THR A 72 -11.12 -1.81 10.55
C THR A 72 -11.13 -3.32 10.72
N GLY A 73 -9.96 -3.94 10.67
CA GLY A 73 -9.75 -5.34 10.97
C GLY A 73 -8.47 -5.56 11.76
N THR A 74 -8.45 -6.59 12.61
CA THR A 74 -7.27 -6.97 13.37
C THR A 74 -6.96 -8.44 13.10
N GLY A 75 -5.76 -8.72 12.62
CA GLY A 75 -5.21 -10.05 12.47
C GLY A 75 -4.16 -10.32 13.54
N VAL A 76 -4.30 -11.41 14.27
CA VAL A 76 -3.25 -11.94 15.14
C VAL A 76 -2.61 -13.13 14.45
N LYS A 77 -1.28 -13.22 14.50
CA LYS A 77 -0.60 -14.42 14.02
C LYS A 77 -1.01 -15.59 14.92
N LYS A 78 -1.64 -16.62 14.35
CA LYS A 78 -1.89 -17.86 15.09
C LYS A 78 -0.53 -18.53 15.38
N PRO A 79 -0.26 -18.94 16.63
CA PRO A 79 0.96 -19.66 16.98
C PRO A 79 1.09 -20.99 16.23
#